data_AF-A0A937YZH0-F1
#
_entry.id   AF-A0A937YZH0-F1
#
_cell.length_a   1.000
_cell.length_b   1.000
_cell.length_c   1.000
_cell.angle_alpha   90.00
_cell.angle_beta   90.00
_cell.angle_gamma   90.00
#
_symmetry.space_group_name_H-M   'P 1'
#
loop_
_entity.id
_entity.type
_entity.pdbx_description
1 polymer ?
#
loop_
_entity_poly.entity_id
_entity_poly.type
_entity_poly.pdbx_seq_one_letter_code
_entity_poly.pdbx_strand_id
1 'polypeptide(L)'
;MNSPSVGSALHPRRLGLWGATLLALAARGLCAGGLFEASGHGDTTTGVLRASTQYARGECAHCHEAHAGQDADPTLYPYALFAGEENVCWACHQGGVTYAADARVGFATTPPNTPTDYYKHPVSQLFSGTTPSAHRSGEKLPGAFSGGNRHAECVDCHDPHAAANDGTPGSSTHTPGGATGNRLSGALLGTTGIVVAAWQGAGLPFSSASYSLRRLTDPATTYEWQVCFKCHSSFTTLPTFASVGSGDFTASKITSLNARQVKEYQDVGRAFNPNNLAYHPVTAQGRNSSIPTASFTAPWTATSTMCCSDCHTKASGAPGAAGPHGSTNMHILERPVRLRENTHYFDPSWGENIGHDPNELCFKCHRWQTYVQKEADPSTNTGFRDGGDNLHTKHMGDFAPGATCYTCHDVHGTNKQHLINFNLDYVTSPAGSQAGYAHAANGGSCVVTCHGEFHDGLTYSR
;
A
#
# COMPACT_ATOMS: atom_id res chain seq x y z
N MET A 1 43.62 -30.79 77.94
CA MET A 1 44.63 -30.35 76.95
C MET A 1 43.91 -29.86 75.70
N ASN A 2 44.57 -29.07 74.86
CA ASN A 2 43.90 -28.16 73.93
C ASN A 2 43.62 -28.77 72.55
N SER A 3 42.43 -28.46 71.98
CA SER A 3 42.25 -27.97 70.59
C SER A 3 42.62 -28.84 69.36
N PRO A 4 42.18 -28.48 68.12
CA PRO A 4 40.95 -27.77 67.73
C PRO A 4 40.21 -28.38 66.51
N SER A 5 39.16 -27.68 66.10
CA SER A 5 38.37 -27.79 64.86
C SER A 5 39.14 -27.85 63.53
N VAL A 6 38.54 -28.50 62.52
CA VAL A 6 38.85 -28.29 61.09
C VAL A 6 37.98 -27.17 60.52
N GLY A 7 38.59 -26.16 59.87
CA GLY A 7 37.88 -25.05 59.21
C GLY A 7 37.79 -25.25 57.69
N SER A 8 36.65 -24.89 57.10
CA SER A 8 36.39 -25.02 55.65
C SER A 8 36.76 -23.76 54.87
N ALA A 9 37.44 -23.91 53.72
CA ALA A 9 37.70 -22.81 52.80
C ALA A 9 37.56 -23.29 51.33
N LEU A 10 36.53 -22.80 50.63
CA LEU A 10 36.34 -23.01 49.19
C LEU A 10 36.50 -21.67 48.45
N HIS A 11 37.23 -21.67 47.34
CA HIS A 11 37.41 -20.48 46.50
C HIS A 11 36.12 -20.09 45.76
N PRO A 12 35.67 -18.81 45.83
CA PRO A 12 34.65 -18.30 44.92
C PRO A 12 35.23 -18.12 43.51
N ARG A 13 34.65 -18.79 42.52
CA ARG A 13 34.96 -18.54 41.11
C ARG A 13 34.44 -17.14 40.70
N ARG A 14 35.26 -16.36 40.00
CA ARG A 14 34.82 -15.10 39.37
C ARG A 14 33.90 -15.43 38.18
N LEU A 15 32.58 -15.26 38.34
CA LEU A 15 31.68 -15.08 37.20
C LEU A 15 31.77 -13.61 36.73
N GLY A 16 31.80 -13.41 35.41
CA GLY A 16 31.95 -12.08 34.81
C GLY A 16 30.66 -11.26 34.80
N LEU A 17 30.75 -9.97 35.14
CA LEU A 17 29.65 -9.01 34.99
C LEU A 17 29.47 -8.63 33.51
N TRP A 18 28.77 -9.48 32.75
CA TRP A 18 28.37 -9.19 31.36
C TRP A 18 26.89 -9.45 31.05
N GLY A 19 26.09 -9.92 32.02
CA GLY A 19 24.67 -10.26 31.81
C GLY A 19 23.65 -9.17 32.18
N ALA A 20 24.01 -8.16 32.97
CA ALA A 20 23.03 -7.24 33.57
C ALA A 20 22.70 -6.01 32.70
N THR A 21 23.62 -5.55 31.86
CA THR A 21 23.52 -4.23 31.21
C THR A 21 22.54 -4.19 30.04
N LEU A 22 22.33 -5.31 29.34
CA LEU A 22 21.42 -5.38 28.18
C LEU A 22 19.94 -5.42 28.59
N LEU A 23 19.59 -6.07 29.69
CA LEU A 23 18.22 -6.08 30.20
C LEU A 23 17.78 -4.71 30.74
N ALA A 24 18.73 -3.87 31.18
CA ALA A 24 18.45 -2.56 31.75
C ALA A 24 18.03 -1.50 30.71
N LEU A 25 18.35 -1.68 29.42
CA LEU A 25 17.87 -0.81 28.34
C LEU A 25 16.42 -1.14 27.94
N ALA A 26 16.07 -2.42 27.86
CA ALA A 26 14.73 -2.87 27.49
C ALA A 26 13.64 -2.50 28.52
N ALA A 27 14.02 -2.23 29.77
CA ALA A 27 13.08 -2.05 30.89
C ALA A 27 12.76 -0.58 31.23
N ARG A 28 13.34 0.42 30.55
CA ARG A 28 13.20 1.85 30.93
C ARG A 28 12.06 2.60 30.25
N GLY A 29 11.46 2.08 29.18
CA GLY A 29 10.39 2.76 28.40
C GLY A 29 8.96 2.62 28.95
N LEU A 30 8.77 2.16 30.19
CA LEU A 30 7.45 1.77 30.74
C LEU A 30 6.92 2.69 31.86
N CYS A 31 7.43 3.92 31.94
CA CYS A 31 6.89 4.99 32.78
C CYS A 31 6.26 6.09 31.92
N ALA A 32 4.94 6.27 32.03
CA ALA A 32 4.10 7.39 31.56
C ALA A 32 4.21 7.90 30.09
N GLY A 33 5.39 8.16 29.55
CA GLY A 33 5.62 8.73 28.21
C GLY A 33 6.51 7.90 27.27
N GLY A 34 7.13 6.80 27.75
CA GLY A 34 8.25 6.10 27.09
C GLY A 34 8.04 5.40 25.73
N LEU A 35 6.90 5.60 25.06
CA LEU A 35 6.75 5.36 23.61
C LEU A 35 6.75 6.69 22.83
N PHE A 36 6.03 7.69 23.35
CA PHE A 36 5.92 9.02 22.76
C PHE A 36 7.25 9.77 22.79
N GLU A 37 8.01 9.71 23.89
CA GLU A 37 9.35 10.29 24.02
C GLU A 37 10.37 9.73 23.01
N ALA A 38 10.12 8.54 22.47
CA ALA A 38 10.92 7.90 21.43
C ALA A 38 10.29 7.99 20.02
N SER A 39 9.13 8.64 19.89
CA SER A 39 8.45 8.89 18.63
C SER A 39 8.95 10.19 17.97
N GLY A 40 8.67 10.35 16.68
CA GLY A 40 8.95 11.58 15.94
C GLY A 40 8.14 12.78 16.43
N HIS A 41 7.13 12.59 17.28
CA HIS A 41 6.38 13.68 17.91
C HIS A 41 6.90 14.08 19.28
N GLY A 42 7.35 13.14 20.12
CA GLY A 42 7.92 13.46 21.45
C GLY A 42 9.39 13.88 21.41
N ASP A 43 10.07 13.76 20.27
CA ASP A 43 11.45 14.22 20.12
C ASP A 43 11.61 15.72 20.40
N THR A 44 12.50 16.04 21.33
CA THR A 44 12.73 17.41 21.82
C THR A 44 13.37 18.36 20.80
N THR A 45 13.82 17.87 19.64
CA THR A 45 14.50 18.66 18.59
C THR A 45 13.61 18.90 17.37
N THR A 46 12.83 17.90 16.97
CA THR A 46 12.06 17.83 15.72
C THR A 46 10.56 17.61 15.92
N GLY A 47 10.14 17.13 17.10
CA GLY A 47 8.76 16.80 17.45
C GLY A 47 7.82 17.99 17.61
N VAL A 48 6.64 17.75 18.20
CA VAL A 48 5.50 18.69 18.17
C VAL A 48 5.82 20.04 18.82
N LEU A 49 5.42 21.12 18.13
CA LEU A 49 5.56 22.49 18.60
C LEU A 49 4.46 23.38 18.00
N ARG A 50 3.40 23.65 18.76
CA ARG A 50 2.41 24.69 18.42
C ARG A 50 2.98 26.07 18.79
N ALA A 51 3.28 26.90 17.80
CA ALA A 51 3.94 28.19 17.95
C ALA A 51 3.19 29.23 18.82
N SER A 52 1.92 28.98 19.14
CA SER A 52 1.06 29.81 19.99
C SER A 52 1.08 29.40 21.48
N THR A 53 1.97 28.51 21.91
CA THR A 53 1.99 27.92 23.26
C THR A 53 3.32 28.15 23.97
N GLN A 54 3.36 27.92 25.30
CA GLN A 54 4.57 28.06 26.12
C GLN A 54 5.28 26.72 26.42
N TYR A 55 4.77 25.61 25.89
CA TYR A 55 5.27 24.26 26.12
C TYR A 55 6.58 23.99 25.38
N ALA A 56 7.48 23.21 25.98
CA ALA A 56 8.70 22.77 25.31
C ALA A 56 8.35 21.84 24.12
N ARG A 57 9.24 21.77 23.12
CA ARG A 57 9.03 20.87 21.97
C ARG A 57 8.95 19.42 22.43
N GLY A 58 7.98 18.68 21.91
CA GLY A 58 7.75 17.28 22.26
C GLY A 58 6.93 17.05 23.53
N GLU A 59 6.42 18.09 24.19
CA GLU A 59 5.53 17.92 25.35
C GLU A 59 4.10 17.51 24.94
N CYS A 60 3.48 16.64 25.75
CA CYS A 60 2.12 16.14 25.51
C CYS A 60 1.05 17.25 25.40
N ALA A 61 1.31 18.40 26.02
CA ALA A 61 0.44 19.58 26.00
C ALA A 61 0.35 20.24 24.61
N HIS A 62 1.20 19.88 23.64
CA HIS A 62 0.98 20.24 22.23
C HIS A 62 -0.23 19.54 21.60
N CYS A 63 -0.80 18.51 22.23
CA CYS A 63 -2.05 17.86 21.80
C CYS A 63 -3.13 17.85 22.90
N HIS A 64 -2.75 17.59 24.15
CA HIS A 64 -3.67 17.43 25.28
C HIS A 64 -3.69 18.68 26.17
N GLU A 65 -4.66 19.58 25.93
CA GLU A 65 -4.75 20.89 26.60
C GLU A 65 -6.20 21.27 26.94
N ALA A 66 -6.75 20.66 27.99
CA ALA A 66 -8.13 20.88 28.46
C ALA A 66 -8.50 22.34 28.80
N HIS A 67 -7.51 23.22 28.99
CA HIS A 67 -7.70 24.62 29.40
C HIS A 67 -7.51 25.64 28.27
N ALA A 68 -7.17 25.21 27.04
CA ALA A 68 -7.08 26.09 25.87
C ALA A 68 -7.74 25.48 24.61
N GLY A 69 -8.66 24.52 24.79
CA GLY A 69 -9.58 24.13 23.72
C GLY A 69 -10.35 25.35 23.22
N GLN A 70 -10.35 25.60 21.91
CA GLN A 70 -10.90 26.85 21.35
C GLN A 70 -12.42 26.96 21.52
N ASP A 71 -13.10 25.82 21.67
CA ASP A 71 -14.48 25.72 22.14
C ASP A 71 -14.52 24.78 23.37
N ALA A 72 -15.19 25.18 24.44
CA ALA A 72 -15.07 24.53 25.75
C ALA A 72 -16.07 23.35 25.97
N ASP A 73 -16.30 22.51 24.96
CA ASP A 73 -17.22 21.36 25.06
C ASP A 73 -16.46 20.02 25.19
N PRO A 74 -16.40 19.41 26.40
CA PRO A 74 -15.73 18.13 26.62
C PRO A 74 -16.48 16.92 26.03
N THR A 75 -17.66 17.10 25.44
CA THR A 75 -18.36 16.05 24.69
C THR A 75 -17.94 15.98 23.22
N LEU A 76 -17.35 17.05 22.69
CA LEU A 76 -16.80 17.11 21.33
C LEU A 76 -15.33 16.70 21.25
N TYR A 77 -14.57 16.93 22.33
CA TYR A 77 -13.10 16.75 22.37
C TYR A 77 -12.68 15.69 23.39
N PRO A 78 -12.69 14.39 23.01
CA PRO A 78 -12.29 13.31 23.91
C PRO A 78 -10.79 13.39 24.25
N TYR A 79 -10.40 12.70 25.33
CA TYR A 79 -9.00 12.61 25.78
C TYR A 79 -8.32 13.97 26.04
N ALA A 80 -9.08 15.03 26.31
CA ALA A 80 -8.59 16.39 26.55
C ALA A 80 -7.81 17.02 25.38
N LEU A 81 -8.12 16.63 24.13
CA LEU A 81 -7.58 17.28 22.94
C LEU A 81 -8.03 18.75 22.85
N PHE A 82 -7.19 19.63 22.30
CA PHE A 82 -7.53 21.07 22.15
C PHE A 82 -8.50 21.36 20.99
N ALA A 83 -8.76 20.38 20.13
CA ALA A 83 -9.66 20.45 18.98
C ALA A 83 -10.10 19.03 18.56
N GLY A 84 -10.94 18.93 17.52
CA GLY A 84 -11.24 17.66 16.84
C GLY A 84 -10.00 17.08 16.17
N GLU A 85 -9.94 15.76 15.98
CA GLU A 85 -8.72 15.03 15.61
C GLU A 85 -7.99 15.63 14.42
N GLU A 86 -8.69 15.88 13.31
CA GLU A 86 -8.10 16.38 12.08
C GLU A 86 -7.51 17.77 12.31
N ASN A 87 -8.18 18.61 13.10
CA ASN A 87 -7.71 19.95 13.45
C ASN A 87 -6.51 19.94 14.43
N VAL A 88 -6.40 18.92 15.30
CA VAL A 88 -5.18 18.68 16.08
C VAL A 88 -4.00 18.38 15.16
N CYS A 89 -4.21 17.51 14.16
CA CYS A 89 -3.19 17.22 13.15
C CYS A 89 -2.86 18.44 12.27
N TRP A 90 -3.87 19.15 11.74
CA TRP A 90 -3.68 20.30 10.86
C TRP A 90 -3.01 21.50 11.52
N ALA A 91 -3.03 21.62 12.84
CA ALA A 91 -2.27 22.66 13.54
C ALA A 91 -0.77 22.63 13.19
N CYS A 92 -0.22 21.43 12.96
CA CYS A 92 1.17 21.24 12.54
C CYS A 92 1.32 20.74 11.09
N HIS A 93 0.46 19.85 10.59
CA HIS A 93 0.57 19.23 9.26
C HIS A 93 0.00 20.08 8.12
N GLN A 94 0.42 21.34 8.06
CA GLN A 94 0.03 22.32 7.05
C GLN A 94 1.22 23.19 6.62
N GLY A 95 1.14 23.77 5.42
CA GLY A 95 2.18 24.65 4.88
C GLY A 95 2.56 25.81 5.82
N GLY A 96 3.86 26.09 5.90
CA GLY A 96 4.44 27.13 6.76
C GLY A 96 5.01 26.62 8.09
N VAL A 97 4.72 25.38 8.51
CA VAL A 97 5.27 24.78 9.72
C VAL A 97 6.61 24.08 9.42
N THR A 98 7.69 24.53 10.06
CA THR A 98 9.00 23.88 9.91
C THR A 98 8.99 22.46 10.50
N TYR A 99 9.59 21.52 9.77
CA TYR A 99 9.73 20.08 10.09
C TYR A 99 8.48 19.20 9.93
N ALA A 100 7.29 19.77 9.70
CA ALA A 100 6.08 18.99 9.42
C ALA A 100 5.92 18.71 7.91
N ALA A 101 5.43 17.52 7.57
CA ALA A 101 4.93 17.24 6.23
C ALA A 101 3.52 17.86 6.08
N ASP A 102 3.33 18.73 5.07
CA ASP A 102 2.00 19.22 4.70
C ASP A 102 1.21 18.09 4.02
N ALA A 103 0.38 17.38 4.78
CA ALA A 103 -0.58 16.42 4.24
C ALA A 103 -1.86 17.12 3.76
N ARG A 104 -2.20 18.27 4.36
CA ARG A 104 -3.41 19.06 4.06
C ARG A 104 -3.49 19.49 2.58
N VAL A 105 -2.36 19.89 1.98
CA VAL A 105 -2.29 20.24 0.54
C VAL A 105 -2.63 19.07 -0.39
N GLY A 106 -2.32 17.82 0.01
CA GLY A 106 -2.67 16.62 -0.76
C GLY A 106 -4.17 16.33 -0.78
N PHE A 107 -4.90 16.70 0.27
CA PHE A 107 -6.37 16.63 0.30
C PHE A 107 -7.02 17.85 -0.37
N ALA A 108 -6.37 19.02 -0.36
CA ALA A 108 -6.92 20.26 -0.89
C ALA A 108 -6.73 20.46 -2.40
N THR A 109 -5.62 20.01 -2.98
CA THR A 109 -5.29 20.23 -4.42
C THR A 109 -5.81 19.14 -5.35
N THR A 110 -6.36 18.06 -4.80
CA THR A 110 -6.84 16.89 -5.56
C THR A 110 -8.35 16.96 -5.80
N PRO A 111 -8.88 16.35 -6.89
CA PRO A 111 -10.31 16.40 -7.19
C PRO A 111 -11.18 15.85 -6.04
N PRO A 112 -12.46 16.27 -5.92
CA PRO A 112 -13.40 15.62 -5.02
C PRO A 112 -13.67 14.19 -5.50
N ASN A 113 -13.89 13.27 -4.55
CA ASN A 113 -14.39 11.93 -4.91
C ASN A 113 -15.82 12.04 -5.43
N THR A 114 -16.15 11.28 -6.46
CA THR A 114 -17.51 11.09 -6.97
C THR A 114 -18.00 9.66 -6.58
N PRO A 115 -19.23 9.25 -6.92
CA PRO A 115 -19.68 7.86 -6.75
C PRO A 115 -18.90 6.83 -7.59
N THR A 116 -18.10 7.27 -8.57
CA THR A 116 -17.34 6.41 -9.49
C THR A 116 -15.83 6.67 -9.44
N ASP A 117 -15.42 7.90 -9.17
CA ASP A 117 -14.06 8.40 -9.40
C ASP A 117 -13.44 8.78 -8.04
N TYR A 118 -12.40 8.07 -7.63
CA TYR A 118 -11.81 8.18 -6.29
C TYR A 118 -10.39 8.72 -6.37
N TYR A 119 -10.15 9.89 -5.79
CA TYR A 119 -8.89 10.63 -5.87
C TYR A 119 -8.18 10.77 -4.52
N LYS A 120 -8.89 10.61 -3.40
CA LYS A 120 -8.34 10.75 -2.03
C LYS A 120 -9.05 9.90 -0.99
N HIS A 121 -8.37 9.61 0.13
CA HIS A 121 -9.03 9.08 1.32
C HIS A 121 -9.91 10.16 1.96
N PRO A 122 -11.09 9.82 2.52
CA PRO A 122 -12.10 10.78 2.96
C PRO A 122 -11.81 11.45 4.32
N VAL A 123 -10.54 11.56 4.75
CA VAL A 123 -10.18 12.02 6.11
C VAL A 123 -10.57 13.47 6.42
N SER A 124 -10.98 14.25 5.42
CA SER A 124 -11.51 15.61 5.60
C SER A 124 -13.05 15.67 5.63
N GLN A 125 -13.74 14.53 5.56
CA GLN A 125 -15.19 14.46 5.69
C GLN A 125 -15.58 14.40 7.17
N LEU A 126 -15.57 15.57 7.81
CA LEU A 126 -16.14 15.79 9.15
C LEU A 126 -17.46 15.02 9.28
N PHE A 127 -17.57 14.11 10.25
CA PHE A 127 -18.81 13.36 10.53
C PHE A 127 -19.86 14.27 11.19
N SER A 128 -20.43 15.11 10.33
CA SER A 128 -21.36 16.24 10.50
C SER A 128 -22.01 16.39 11.89
N GLY A 129 -21.25 16.88 12.88
CA GLY A 129 -21.73 17.48 14.14
C GLY A 129 -22.70 16.67 15.00
N THR A 130 -22.90 15.37 14.72
CA THR A 130 -23.99 14.56 15.28
C THR A 130 -23.54 13.16 15.71
N THR A 131 -22.34 12.74 15.30
CA THR A 131 -21.65 11.55 15.84
C THR A 131 -20.17 11.88 16.15
N PRO A 132 -19.88 12.68 17.19
CA PRO A 132 -18.52 12.82 17.68
C PRO A 132 -17.97 11.44 18.10
N SER A 133 -16.72 11.13 17.71
CA SER A 133 -16.06 9.85 18.03
C SER A 133 -16.83 8.61 17.57
N ALA A 134 -17.02 8.46 16.26
CA ALA A 134 -17.52 7.22 15.66
C ALA A 134 -16.53 6.04 15.83
N HIS A 135 -15.22 6.34 15.94
CA HIS A 135 -14.19 5.42 16.45
C HIS A 135 -13.71 5.81 17.87
N ARG A 136 -13.38 4.79 18.66
CA ARG A 136 -12.76 4.90 20.00
C ARG A 136 -11.42 4.18 20.05
N SER A 137 -10.46 4.76 20.77
CA SER A 137 -9.15 4.15 21.00
C SER A 137 -9.30 2.79 21.71
N GLY A 138 -9.02 1.71 20.97
CA GLY A 138 -9.20 0.33 21.44
C GLY A 138 -10.32 -0.47 20.77
N GLU A 139 -10.97 0.05 19.72
CA GLU A 139 -11.87 -0.74 18.86
C GLU A 139 -11.15 -1.91 18.18
N LYS A 140 -11.80 -3.09 18.21
CA LYS A 140 -11.19 -4.40 17.93
C LYS A 140 -12.05 -5.33 17.07
N LEU A 141 -13.23 -4.87 16.64
CA LEU A 141 -14.23 -5.72 15.99
C LEU A 141 -14.46 -5.28 14.53
N PRO A 142 -14.49 -6.22 13.56
CA PRO A 142 -14.84 -5.97 12.16
C PRO A 142 -16.01 -5.01 11.92
N GLY A 143 -17.08 -5.14 12.71
CA GLY A 143 -18.31 -4.35 12.54
C GLY A 143 -18.11 -2.84 12.74
N ALA A 144 -17.09 -2.42 13.50
CA ALA A 144 -16.78 -1.01 13.70
C ALA A 144 -16.38 -0.31 12.39
N PHE A 145 -15.66 -1.01 11.50
CA PHE A 145 -15.13 -0.46 10.24
C PHE A 145 -16.12 -0.60 9.07
N SER A 146 -17.43 -0.70 9.35
CA SER A 146 -18.42 -1.23 8.41
C SER A 146 -19.74 -0.43 8.37
N GLY A 147 -20.46 -0.51 7.25
CA GLY A 147 -21.76 0.14 7.09
C GLY A 147 -21.68 1.66 7.26
N GLY A 148 -22.58 2.23 8.07
CA GLY A 148 -22.58 3.66 8.40
C GLY A 148 -21.34 4.15 9.16
N ASN A 149 -20.57 3.24 9.74
CA ASN A 149 -19.32 3.54 10.45
C ASN A 149 -18.08 3.36 9.55
N ARG A 150 -18.23 3.12 8.24
CA ARG A 150 -17.07 2.96 7.34
C ARG A 150 -16.51 4.33 6.93
N HIS A 151 -15.55 4.82 7.72
CA HIS A 151 -14.81 6.06 7.49
C HIS A 151 -13.29 5.78 7.44
N ALA A 152 -12.48 6.84 7.52
CA ALA A 152 -11.04 6.79 7.69
C ALA A 152 -10.59 8.12 8.32
N GLU A 153 -10.08 8.08 9.56
CA GLU A 153 -9.58 9.25 10.27
C GLU A 153 -8.02 9.32 10.17
N CYS A 154 -7.37 10.25 10.87
CA CYS A 154 -5.90 10.35 10.84
C CYS A 154 -5.24 9.21 11.64
N VAL A 155 -5.78 8.87 12.81
CA VAL A 155 -5.28 7.77 13.68
C VAL A 155 -5.64 6.38 13.18
N ASP A 156 -6.45 6.27 12.13
CA ASP A 156 -6.66 5.00 11.43
C ASP A 156 -5.42 4.52 10.68
N CYS A 157 -4.56 5.44 10.25
CA CYS A 157 -3.29 5.13 9.57
C CYS A 157 -2.07 5.45 10.43
N HIS A 158 -2.14 6.50 11.26
CA HIS A 158 -1.03 6.95 12.10
C HIS A 158 -1.24 6.60 13.57
N ASP A 159 -0.19 6.70 14.38
CA ASP A 159 -0.30 6.69 15.85
C ASP A 159 0.56 7.84 16.39
N PRO A 160 -0.04 8.94 16.88
CA PRO A 160 0.73 10.10 17.30
C PRO A 160 1.65 9.82 18.49
N HIS A 161 1.49 8.69 19.18
CA HIS A 161 2.33 8.27 20.31
C HIS A 161 3.48 7.33 19.92
N ALA A 162 3.64 6.97 18.64
CA ALA A 162 4.63 5.99 18.19
C ALA A 162 5.18 6.23 16.77
N ALA A 163 4.51 7.05 15.95
CA ALA A 163 4.98 7.40 14.61
C ALA A 163 6.38 8.03 14.68
N ALA A 164 7.33 7.44 13.96
CA ALA A 164 8.73 7.84 13.95
C ALA A 164 9.11 8.50 12.61
N ASN A 165 10.03 9.47 12.66
CA ASN A 165 10.71 9.95 11.47
C ASN A 165 11.89 9.02 11.10
N ASP A 166 12.38 9.10 9.86
CA ASP A 166 13.60 8.36 9.44
C ASP A 166 14.90 9.16 9.70
N GLY A 167 14.82 10.22 10.51
CA GLY A 167 15.82 11.27 10.65
C GLY A 167 15.64 12.44 9.67
N THR A 168 14.86 12.28 8.60
CA THR A 168 14.65 13.32 7.58
C THR A 168 13.30 14.01 7.74
N PRO A 169 13.24 15.34 7.93
CA PRO A 169 11.97 16.07 8.00
C PRO A 169 11.16 15.91 6.70
N GLY A 170 9.89 15.52 6.82
CA GLY A 170 9.02 15.28 5.66
C GLY A 170 9.19 13.93 4.96
N SER A 171 10.21 13.14 5.32
CA SER A 171 10.26 11.71 4.97
C SER A 171 10.00 10.84 6.19
N SER A 172 9.12 9.89 5.97
CA SER A 172 8.94 8.72 6.81
C SER A 172 8.38 7.62 5.89
N THR A 173 8.93 7.55 4.68
CA THR A 173 8.54 6.61 3.63
C THR A 173 9.32 5.30 3.79
N HIS A 174 8.77 4.21 3.28
CA HIS A 174 9.55 3.00 3.06
C HIS A 174 10.65 3.27 2.02
N THR A 175 11.68 2.41 1.98
CA THR A 175 12.63 2.41 0.87
C THR A 175 12.08 1.53 -0.25
N PRO A 176 11.86 2.06 -1.48
CA PRO A 176 11.38 1.24 -2.60
C PRO A 176 12.39 0.16 -2.98
N GLY A 177 11.89 -1.04 -3.31
CA GLY A 177 12.70 -2.18 -3.73
C GLY A 177 13.38 -2.95 -2.59
N GLY A 178 14.16 -3.97 -2.97
CA GLY A 178 14.79 -4.90 -2.04
C GLY A 178 13.80 -5.89 -1.37
N ALA A 179 14.35 -6.94 -0.76
CA ALA A 179 13.57 -8.05 -0.18
C ALA A 179 12.76 -7.69 1.08
N THR A 180 12.78 -6.42 1.51
CA THR A 180 11.98 -5.89 2.63
C THR A 180 11.36 -4.53 2.33
N GLY A 181 11.25 -4.12 1.05
CA GLY A 181 10.65 -2.86 0.62
C GLY A 181 9.14 -2.72 0.92
N ASN A 182 8.47 -3.79 1.35
CA ASN A 182 7.08 -3.78 1.83
C ASN A 182 6.93 -3.54 3.35
N ARG A 183 8.03 -3.32 4.09
CA ARG A 183 7.98 -3.08 5.53
C ARG A 183 7.25 -1.78 5.88
N LEU A 184 6.63 -1.78 7.05
CA LEU A 184 5.96 -0.60 7.59
C LEU A 184 6.97 0.54 7.79
N SER A 185 6.64 1.73 7.31
CA SER A 185 7.46 2.91 7.53
C SER A 185 7.23 3.53 8.91
N GLY A 186 8.14 4.41 9.34
CA GLY A 186 8.07 5.07 10.65
C GLY A 186 6.76 5.82 10.89
N ALA A 187 6.18 6.49 9.89
CA ALA A 187 4.96 7.27 10.04
C ALA A 187 3.71 6.43 10.40
N LEU A 188 3.71 5.14 10.09
CA LEU A 188 2.61 4.22 10.38
C LEU A 188 2.90 3.35 11.63
N LEU A 189 4.07 3.52 12.26
CA LEU A 189 4.48 2.75 13.42
C LEU A 189 3.53 2.98 14.61
N GLY A 190 3.13 1.89 15.25
CA GLY A 190 2.22 1.89 16.41
C GLY A 190 0.73 1.93 16.07
N THR A 191 0.32 2.19 14.82
CA THR A 191 -1.10 2.11 14.44
C THR A 191 -1.64 0.67 14.54
N THR A 192 -2.95 0.51 14.33
CA THR A 192 -3.59 -0.82 14.20
C THR A 192 -3.56 -1.30 12.75
N GLY A 193 -3.20 -2.57 12.56
CA GLY A 193 -3.36 -3.26 11.28
C GLY A 193 -3.77 -4.72 11.49
N ILE A 194 -4.10 -5.43 10.42
CA ILE A 194 -4.48 -6.85 10.51
C ILE A 194 -3.30 -7.79 10.26
N VAL A 195 -3.29 -8.93 10.95
CA VAL A 195 -2.55 -10.13 10.52
C VAL A 195 -3.51 -11.13 9.89
N VAL A 196 -3.00 -11.91 8.94
CA VAL A 196 -3.71 -13.07 8.38
C VAL A 196 -3.32 -14.29 9.19
N ALA A 197 -4.30 -14.99 9.79
CA ALA A 197 -4.03 -16.15 10.63
C ALA A 197 -3.60 -17.37 9.80
N ALA A 198 -4.21 -17.56 8.64
CA ALA A 198 -3.82 -18.52 7.62
C ALA A 198 -4.19 -18.01 6.22
N TRP A 199 -3.23 -18.00 5.30
CA TRP A 199 -3.49 -17.62 3.91
C TRP A 199 -4.29 -18.71 3.21
N GLN A 200 -5.44 -18.36 2.65
CA GLN A 200 -6.33 -19.29 1.94
C GLN A 200 -5.68 -19.82 0.65
N GLY A 201 -6.24 -20.87 0.06
CA GLY A 201 -5.81 -21.37 -1.26
C GLY A 201 -5.99 -20.34 -2.38
N ALA A 202 -5.31 -20.56 -3.51
CA ALA A 202 -5.29 -19.64 -4.66
C ALA A 202 -6.71 -19.24 -5.12
N GLY A 203 -7.04 -17.95 -5.02
CA GLY A 203 -8.35 -17.40 -5.37
C GLY A 203 -9.52 -17.83 -4.48
N LEU A 204 -9.32 -18.53 -3.36
CA LEU A 204 -10.39 -18.77 -2.40
C LEU A 204 -10.79 -17.46 -1.68
N PRO A 205 -12.06 -17.30 -1.26
CA PRO A 205 -12.50 -16.10 -0.56
C PRO A 205 -11.93 -16.02 0.86
N PHE A 206 -11.76 -14.80 1.35
CA PHE A 206 -11.48 -14.51 2.76
C PHE A 206 -12.78 -14.08 3.47
N SER A 207 -12.70 -13.93 4.79
CA SER A 207 -13.78 -13.41 5.63
C SER A 207 -13.16 -12.71 6.83
N SER A 208 -13.96 -12.01 7.63
CA SER A 208 -13.45 -11.32 8.82
C SER A 208 -12.76 -12.25 9.82
N ALA A 209 -13.15 -13.53 9.88
CA ALA A 209 -12.51 -14.56 10.68
C ALA A 209 -11.15 -15.07 10.15
N SER A 210 -10.75 -14.70 8.92
CA SER A 210 -9.39 -15.00 8.39
C SER A 210 -8.30 -14.10 9.00
N TYR A 211 -8.71 -13.05 9.71
CA TYR A 211 -7.85 -11.94 10.14
C TYR A 211 -7.99 -11.66 11.64
N SER A 212 -6.99 -11.01 12.23
CA SER A 212 -7.10 -10.41 13.56
C SER A 212 -6.28 -9.11 13.66
N LEU A 213 -6.71 -8.17 14.50
CA LEU A 213 -6.02 -6.89 14.69
C LEU A 213 -4.77 -7.04 15.55
N ARG A 214 -3.70 -6.33 15.17
CA ARG A 214 -2.40 -6.23 15.83
C ARG A 214 -1.98 -4.75 15.86
N ARG A 215 -1.44 -4.28 17.00
CA ARG A 215 -0.75 -2.97 17.04
C ARG A 215 0.65 -3.14 16.41
N LEU A 216 0.99 -2.30 15.45
CA LEU A 216 2.15 -2.51 14.58
C LEU A 216 3.40 -1.83 15.18
N THR A 217 3.95 -2.40 16.26
CA THR A 217 5.01 -1.74 17.08
C THR A 217 6.45 -2.11 16.72
N ASP A 218 6.69 -2.89 15.65
CA ASP A 218 8.04 -3.31 15.24
C ASP A 218 8.15 -3.31 13.70
N PRO A 219 8.90 -2.38 13.08
CA PRO A 219 9.03 -2.30 11.62
C PRO A 219 9.79 -3.48 11.03
N ALA A 220 10.52 -4.28 11.82
CA ALA A 220 11.19 -5.48 11.32
C ALA A 220 10.19 -6.61 11.00
N THR A 221 9.04 -6.66 11.68
CA THR A 221 8.01 -7.71 11.53
C THR A 221 6.61 -7.17 11.18
N THR A 222 6.48 -5.90 10.78
CA THR A 222 5.24 -5.29 10.30
C THR A 222 5.37 -4.74 8.87
N TYR A 223 4.24 -4.62 8.18
CA TYR A 223 4.17 -4.29 6.76
C TYR A 223 3.04 -3.29 6.48
N GLU A 224 3.18 -2.42 5.47
CA GLU A 224 2.18 -1.38 5.17
C GLU A 224 0.80 -1.96 4.85
N TRP A 225 0.74 -3.08 4.11
CA TRP A 225 -0.50 -3.75 3.72
C TRP A 225 -1.41 -4.11 4.91
N GLN A 226 -0.84 -4.27 6.10
CA GLN A 226 -1.59 -4.56 7.32
C GLN A 226 -2.53 -3.42 7.72
N VAL A 227 -2.13 -2.18 7.45
CA VAL A 227 -2.96 -0.98 7.66
C VAL A 227 -4.05 -0.95 6.58
N CYS A 228 -3.65 -0.99 5.31
CA CYS A 228 -4.55 -0.90 4.16
C CYS A 228 -5.67 -1.96 4.17
N PHE A 229 -5.34 -3.20 4.52
CA PHE A 229 -6.30 -4.29 4.47
C PHE A 229 -7.38 -4.21 5.56
N LYS A 230 -7.24 -3.36 6.60
CA LYS A 230 -8.36 -3.04 7.52
C LYS A 230 -9.61 -2.62 6.74
N CYS A 231 -9.44 -1.77 5.73
CA CYS A 231 -10.54 -1.15 4.98
C CYS A 231 -10.70 -1.73 3.56
N HIS A 232 -9.65 -2.35 3.00
CA HIS A 232 -9.61 -2.86 1.61
C HIS A 232 -9.60 -4.39 1.49
N SER A 233 -9.81 -5.13 2.58
CA SER A 233 -10.05 -6.58 2.54
C SER A 233 -11.36 -6.97 3.22
N SER A 234 -11.76 -8.23 3.07
CA SER A 234 -12.91 -8.82 3.77
C SER A 234 -12.73 -8.97 5.29
N PHE A 235 -11.72 -8.33 5.90
CA PHE A 235 -11.74 -8.02 7.33
C PHE A 235 -13.00 -7.23 7.73
N THR A 236 -13.43 -6.29 6.87
CA THR A 236 -14.68 -5.53 7.03
C THR A 236 -15.65 -5.78 5.88
N THR A 237 -16.87 -5.27 5.98
CA THR A 237 -17.83 -5.19 4.88
C THR A 237 -17.31 -4.22 3.83
N LEU A 238 -16.81 -4.77 2.73
CA LEU A 238 -16.34 -4.03 1.56
C LEU A 238 -17.50 -3.29 0.87
N PRO A 239 -17.28 -2.08 0.32
CA PRO A 239 -18.32 -1.34 -0.37
C PRO A 239 -18.75 -2.05 -1.65
N THR A 240 -20.05 -2.09 -1.91
CA THR A 240 -20.59 -2.50 -3.21
C THR A 240 -20.36 -1.38 -4.22
N PHE A 241 -19.19 -1.37 -4.85
CA PHE A 241 -18.92 -0.48 -5.99
C PHE A 241 -20.00 -0.68 -7.06
N ALA A 242 -20.73 0.39 -7.37
CA ALA A 242 -21.56 0.41 -8.56
C ALA A 242 -20.65 0.26 -9.78
N SER A 243 -21.00 -0.60 -10.72
CA SER A 243 -20.29 -0.67 -12.00
C SER A 243 -20.46 0.67 -12.71
N VAL A 244 -19.35 1.37 -12.90
CA VAL A 244 -19.24 2.57 -13.75
C VAL A 244 -20.02 2.38 -15.04
N GLY A 245 -20.89 3.34 -15.37
CA GLY A 245 -21.78 3.29 -16.53
C GLY A 245 -21.08 3.29 -17.90
N SER A 246 -19.74 3.31 -17.90
CA SER A 246 -18.84 3.23 -19.05
C SER A 246 -18.21 1.83 -19.25
N GLY A 247 -18.46 0.85 -18.37
CA GLY A 247 -17.89 -0.52 -18.44
C GLY A 247 -16.52 -0.64 -17.74
N ASP A 248 -15.50 -0.06 -18.35
CA ASP A 248 -14.14 0.25 -17.84
C ASP A 248 -13.39 -0.90 -17.14
N PHE A 249 -13.73 -1.09 -15.87
CA PHE A 249 -12.72 -1.24 -14.81
C PHE A 249 -13.17 -2.23 -13.71
N THR A 250 -14.37 -2.81 -13.87
CA THR A 250 -14.98 -3.64 -12.82
C THR A 250 -15.65 -4.90 -13.38
N ALA A 251 -16.56 -4.77 -14.35
CA ALA A 251 -17.28 -5.91 -14.90
C ALA A 251 -16.38 -6.78 -15.83
N SER A 252 -15.60 -6.12 -16.66
CA SER A 252 -15.03 -6.69 -17.89
C SER A 252 -13.82 -7.61 -17.68
N LYS A 253 -13.17 -7.53 -16.51
CA LYS A 253 -12.12 -8.47 -16.05
C LYS A 253 -12.66 -9.62 -15.18
N ILE A 254 -13.98 -9.86 -15.17
CA ILE A 254 -14.62 -10.93 -14.39
C ILE A 254 -15.35 -11.88 -15.32
N THR A 255 -15.02 -13.16 -15.26
CA THR A 255 -15.92 -14.20 -15.81
C THR A 255 -17.05 -14.48 -14.81
N SER A 256 -18.30 -14.26 -15.22
CA SER A 256 -19.49 -14.54 -14.41
C SER A 256 -19.64 -16.03 -14.02
N LEU A 257 -18.93 -16.90 -14.72
CA LEU A 257 -18.99 -18.36 -14.61
C LEU A 257 -18.10 -18.96 -13.51
N ASN A 258 -17.19 -18.20 -12.87
CA ASN A 258 -16.24 -18.77 -11.91
C ASN A 258 -16.05 -17.94 -10.63
N ALA A 259 -16.77 -18.32 -9.57
CA ALA A 259 -16.66 -17.73 -8.23
C ALA A 259 -15.25 -17.80 -7.60
N ARG A 260 -14.37 -18.69 -8.07
CA ARG A 260 -12.97 -18.78 -7.61
C ARG A 260 -12.05 -17.76 -8.28
N GLN A 261 -12.48 -17.01 -9.28
CA GLN A 261 -11.67 -15.94 -9.85
C GLN A 261 -11.46 -14.83 -8.82
N VAL A 262 -10.22 -14.33 -8.71
CA VAL A 262 -9.96 -13.09 -7.96
C VAL A 262 -10.54 -11.92 -8.75
N LYS A 263 -11.17 -10.98 -8.06
CA LYS A 263 -11.62 -9.72 -8.65
C LYS A 263 -10.64 -8.62 -8.23
N GLU A 264 -9.99 -8.00 -9.20
CA GLU A 264 -8.96 -6.96 -9.06
C GLU A 264 -9.26 -5.91 -7.97
N TYR A 265 -10.51 -5.42 -7.90
CA TYR A 265 -10.91 -4.25 -7.11
C TYR A 265 -11.79 -4.55 -5.88
N GLN A 266 -12.29 -5.79 -5.69
CA GLN A 266 -13.27 -6.05 -4.63
C GLN A 266 -12.65 -6.38 -3.27
N ASP A 267 -11.72 -7.35 -3.21
CA ASP A 267 -11.03 -7.75 -1.98
C ASP A 267 -9.53 -7.79 -2.24
N VAL A 268 -8.84 -6.72 -1.87
CA VAL A 268 -7.41 -6.53 -2.12
C VAL A 268 -6.57 -7.52 -1.29
N GLY A 269 -7.09 -7.96 -0.13
CA GLY A 269 -6.47 -9.03 0.67
C GLY A 269 -6.56 -10.41 0.01
N ARG A 270 -7.61 -10.68 -0.78
CA ARG A 270 -7.73 -11.86 -1.65
C ARG A 270 -6.85 -11.76 -2.90
N ALA A 271 -6.64 -10.55 -3.44
CA ALA A 271 -5.79 -10.33 -4.61
C ALA A 271 -4.31 -10.51 -4.31
N PHE A 272 -3.81 -9.90 -3.23
CA PHE A 272 -2.46 -10.12 -2.73
C PHE A 272 -2.34 -11.35 -1.80
N ASN A 273 -3.21 -12.35 -1.92
CA ASN A 273 -2.98 -13.64 -1.28
C ASN A 273 -1.70 -14.26 -1.88
N PRO A 274 -0.61 -14.50 -1.12
CA PRO A 274 0.64 -15.02 -1.66
C PRO A 274 0.52 -16.46 -2.19
N ASN A 275 -0.57 -17.17 -1.89
CA ASN A 275 -0.90 -18.46 -2.52
C ASN A 275 -1.46 -18.33 -3.95
N ASN A 276 -1.75 -17.12 -4.44
CA ASN A 276 -2.10 -16.87 -5.83
C ASN A 276 -0.91 -17.17 -6.76
N LEU A 277 -1.20 -17.44 -8.05
CA LEU A 277 -0.18 -17.85 -9.03
C LEU A 277 0.63 -16.67 -9.57
N ALA A 278 0.08 -15.45 -9.51
CA ALA A 278 0.80 -14.21 -9.76
C ALA A 278 0.17 -13.06 -8.95
N TYR A 279 1.02 -12.14 -8.51
CA TYR A 279 0.67 -10.92 -7.75
C TYR A 279 1.87 -9.96 -7.81
N HIS A 280 1.63 -8.65 -7.70
CA HIS A 280 2.70 -7.71 -7.37
C HIS A 280 3.12 -7.89 -5.90
N PRO A 281 4.41 -7.77 -5.55
CA PRO A 281 4.99 -8.37 -4.33
C PRO A 281 4.75 -7.54 -3.05
N VAL A 282 3.48 -7.31 -2.71
CA VAL A 282 3.04 -6.54 -1.54
C VAL A 282 3.10 -7.36 -0.25
N THR A 283 2.58 -8.59 -0.26
CA THR A 283 2.49 -9.46 0.93
C THR A 283 3.65 -10.44 1.06
N ALA A 284 4.29 -10.79 -0.05
CA ALA A 284 5.45 -11.67 -0.15
C ALA A 284 6.22 -11.39 -1.46
N GLN A 285 7.41 -11.98 -1.61
CA GLN A 285 8.15 -11.96 -2.89
C GLN A 285 7.28 -12.54 -4.04
N GLY A 286 7.42 -11.96 -5.23
CA GLY A 286 6.69 -12.38 -6.43
C GLY A 286 7.07 -13.79 -6.90
N ARG A 287 6.10 -14.50 -7.52
CA ARG A 287 6.25 -15.91 -7.91
C ARG A 287 7.26 -16.19 -9.04
N ASN A 288 7.63 -15.20 -9.84
CA ASN A 288 8.61 -15.35 -10.92
C ASN A 288 10.01 -14.94 -10.45
N SER A 289 10.67 -15.78 -9.65
CA SER A 289 12.03 -15.52 -9.13
C SER A 289 13.13 -15.58 -10.21
N SER A 290 12.79 -16.03 -11.43
CA SER A 290 13.68 -16.14 -12.60
C SER A 290 13.50 -15.02 -13.63
N ILE A 291 12.77 -13.95 -13.31
CA ILE A 291 12.65 -12.79 -14.19
C ILE A 291 14.02 -12.08 -14.36
N PRO A 292 14.45 -11.73 -15.59
CA PRO A 292 15.71 -11.03 -15.81
C PRO A 292 15.81 -9.70 -15.06
N THR A 293 16.98 -9.36 -14.52
CA THR A 293 17.21 -8.05 -13.88
C THR A 293 16.94 -6.89 -14.85
N ALA A 294 17.25 -7.08 -16.13
CA ALA A 294 17.02 -6.11 -17.19
C ALA A 294 15.53 -5.85 -17.50
N SER A 295 14.60 -6.64 -16.95
CA SER A 295 13.17 -6.36 -16.97
C SER A 295 12.75 -5.19 -16.08
N PHE A 296 13.64 -4.67 -15.22
CA PHE A 296 13.33 -3.67 -14.20
C PHE A 296 14.12 -2.37 -14.33
N THR A 297 13.56 -1.29 -13.80
CA THR A 297 14.29 -0.07 -13.43
C THR A 297 14.91 -0.25 -12.04
N ALA A 298 16.07 0.34 -11.77
CA ALA A 298 16.62 0.36 -10.41
C ALA A 298 15.69 1.16 -9.47
N PRO A 299 15.47 0.74 -8.21
CA PRO A 299 16.11 -0.35 -7.47
C PRO A 299 15.36 -1.70 -7.51
N TRP A 300 14.48 -1.93 -8.50
CA TRP A 300 13.62 -3.11 -8.57
C TRP A 300 14.35 -4.35 -9.10
N THR A 301 13.97 -5.53 -8.58
CA THR A 301 14.63 -6.81 -8.82
C THR A 301 13.65 -7.98 -8.66
N ALA A 302 14.03 -9.18 -9.12
CA ALA A 302 13.28 -10.41 -8.91
C ALA A 302 13.06 -10.80 -7.42
N THR A 303 13.83 -10.20 -6.50
CA THR A 303 13.72 -10.39 -5.05
C THR A 303 13.02 -9.23 -4.34
N SER A 304 12.63 -8.17 -5.06
CA SER A 304 11.99 -7.00 -4.44
C SER A 304 10.58 -7.29 -3.93
N THR A 305 10.24 -6.60 -2.84
CA THR A 305 8.87 -6.44 -2.30
C THR A 305 8.51 -4.95 -2.32
N MET A 306 7.23 -4.60 -2.31
CA MET A 306 6.74 -3.22 -2.45
C MET A 306 5.65 -2.87 -1.44
N CYS A 307 5.53 -1.60 -1.10
CA CYS A 307 4.40 -1.06 -0.36
C CYS A 307 3.21 -0.82 -1.30
N CYS A 308 2.00 -0.69 -0.74
CA CYS A 308 0.85 -0.18 -1.49
C CYS A 308 1.12 1.26 -1.97
N SER A 309 1.83 2.06 -1.15
CA SER A 309 2.24 3.43 -1.49
C SER A 309 3.36 3.55 -2.53
N ASP A 310 3.92 2.44 -3.03
CA ASP A 310 4.68 2.46 -4.29
C ASP A 310 3.80 2.72 -5.52
N CYS A 311 2.49 2.46 -5.41
CA CYS A 311 1.51 2.78 -6.45
C CYS A 311 0.54 3.88 -5.99
N HIS A 312 0.01 3.77 -4.76
CA HIS A 312 -1.03 4.63 -4.20
C HIS A 312 -0.44 5.75 -3.32
N THR A 313 -0.10 6.86 -3.95
CA THR A 313 0.51 8.03 -3.31
C THR A 313 0.19 9.28 -4.13
N LYS A 314 0.56 10.48 -3.64
CA LYS A 314 0.37 11.72 -4.40
C LYS A 314 1.00 11.65 -5.79
N ALA A 315 0.42 12.40 -6.74
CA ALA A 315 0.91 12.46 -8.11
C ALA A 315 2.40 12.83 -8.17
N SER A 316 3.13 12.26 -9.14
CA SER A 316 4.56 12.52 -9.35
C SER A 316 4.83 14.02 -9.48
N GLY A 317 5.73 14.55 -8.63
CA GLY A 317 6.06 15.98 -8.58
C GLY A 317 5.06 16.88 -7.86
N ALA A 318 3.90 16.38 -7.40
CA ALA A 318 2.95 17.16 -6.61
C ALA A 318 3.53 17.53 -5.22
N PRO A 319 3.11 18.67 -4.63
CA PRO A 319 3.54 19.05 -3.28
C PRO A 319 2.91 18.18 -2.18
N GLY A 320 3.49 18.23 -0.98
CA GLY A 320 2.92 17.65 0.24
C GLY A 320 3.41 16.25 0.61
N ALA A 321 2.81 15.69 1.66
CA ALA A 321 3.19 14.40 2.25
C ALA A 321 3.04 13.24 1.25
N ALA A 322 4.04 12.35 1.22
CA ALA A 322 3.94 11.06 0.50
C ALA A 322 3.01 10.08 1.26
N GLY A 323 2.50 9.08 0.55
CA GLY A 323 1.48 8.15 1.06
C GLY A 323 0.09 8.42 0.47
N PRO A 324 -0.90 7.55 0.74
CA PRO A 324 -2.17 7.47 0.02
C PRO A 324 -3.19 8.57 0.39
N HIS A 325 -2.74 9.79 0.70
CA HIS A 325 -3.60 10.92 1.07
C HIS A 325 -4.57 11.29 -0.08
N GLY A 326 -4.01 11.71 -1.21
CA GLY A 326 -4.74 12.11 -2.40
C GLY A 326 -3.81 12.23 -3.61
N SER A 327 -4.34 12.00 -4.81
CA SER A 327 -3.66 12.23 -6.09
C SER A 327 -4.59 12.94 -7.09
N THR A 328 -4.02 13.58 -8.12
CA THR A 328 -4.77 14.06 -9.28
C THR A 328 -5.09 12.93 -10.26
N ASN A 329 -4.39 11.79 -10.17
CA ASN A 329 -4.75 10.57 -10.90
C ASN A 329 -5.84 9.80 -10.12
N MET A 330 -6.75 9.16 -10.85
CA MET A 330 -7.76 8.26 -10.26
C MET A 330 -7.10 7.10 -9.48
N HIS A 331 -7.85 6.56 -8.52
CA HIS A 331 -7.41 5.51 -7.58
C HIS A 331 -6.19 5.88 -6.73
N ILE A 332 -5.97 7.19 -6.52
CA ILE A 332 -4.88 7.75 -5.70
C ILE A 332 -3.48 7.36 -6.24
N LEU A 333 -3.32 7.23 -7.56
CA LEU A 333 -2.08 6.71 -8.15
C LEU A 333 -0.97 7.77 -8.29
N GLU A 334 0.30 7.39 -8.14
CA GLU A 334 1.45 8.30 -8.36
C GLU A 334 1.48 8.83 -9.81
N ARG A 335 1.09 7.98 -10.76
CA ARG A 335 1.20 8.23 -12.21
C ARG A 335 -0.04 7.70 -12.92
N PRO A 336 -0.36 8.21 -14.12
CA PRO A 336 -1.42 7.64 -14.94
C PRO A 336 -1.14 6.17 -15.27
N VAL A 337 -2.21 5.41 -15.45
CA VAL A 337 -2.22 4.07 -16.05
C VAL A 337 -3.10 4.14 -17.28
N ARG A 338 -2.61 3.65 -18.43
CA ARG A 338 -3.44 3.56 -19.63
C ARG A 338 -4.38 2.35 -19.50
N LEU A 339 -5.62 2.61 -19.11
CA LEU A 339 -6.64 1.58 -18.86
C LEU A 339 -7.53 1.27 -20.10
N ARG A 340 -7.52 2.14 -21.12
CA ARG A 340 -8.26 1.98 -22.38
C ARG A 340 -7.36 2.07 -23.61
N GLU A 341 -7.74 1.35 -24.66
CA GLU A 341 -7.00 1.31 -25.92
C GLU A 341 -7.39 2.43 -26.90
N ASN A 342 -8.63 2.95 -26.83
CA ASN A 342 -9.22 3.76 -27.91
C ASN A 342 -10.14 4.93 -27.50
N THR A 343 -10.34 5.24 -26.22
CA THR A 343 -11.13 6.43 -25.80
C THR A 343 -10.43 7.22 -24.71
N HIS A 344 -10.13 8.50 -24.98
CA HIS A 344 -9.61 9.44 -23.99
C HIS A 344 -10.67 9.68 -22.91
N TYR A 345 -10.31 9.44 -21.65
CA TYR A 345 -11.01 10.02 -20.52
C TYR A 345 -9.96 10.42 -19.47
N PHE A 346 -10.01 11.69 -19.04
CA PHE A 346 -8.99 12.37 -18.22
C PHE A 346 -7.59 12.55 -18.84
N ASP A 347 -7.52 13.20 -20.01
CA ASP A 347 -6.76 14.47 -20.16
C ASP A 347 -7.10 15.15 -21.51
N PRO A 348 -7.62 16.40 -21.53
CA PRO A 348 -7.87 17.15 -22.77
C PRO A 348 -6.64 17.87 -23.36
N SER A 349 -5.48 17.85 -22.68
CA SER A 349 -4.23 18.46 -23.17
C SER A 349 -3.40 17.54 -24.09
N TRP A 350 -3.68 16.23 -24.07
CA TRP A 350 -3.00 15.23 -24.89
C TRP A 350 -3.88 14.86 -26.10
N GLY A 351 -3.38 15.14 -27.30
CA GLY A 351 -4.10 14.96 -28.56
C GLY A 351 -4.31 13.49 -28.97
N GLU A 352 -5.26 13.25 -29.87
CA GLU A 352 -5.60 11.93 -30.39
C GLU A 352 -4.40 11.27 -31.11
N ASN A 353 -4.12 10.01 -30.78
CA ASN A 353 -2.93 9.22 -31.18
C ASN A 353 -1.63 9.59 -30.46
N ILE A 354 -1.53 9.19 -29.19
CA ILE A 354 -0.24 8.99 -28.51
C ILE A 354 -0.07 7.48 -28.27
N GLY A 355 1.15 6.97 -28.47
CA GLY A 355 1.55 5.64 -27.99
C GLY A 355 1.61 5.59 -26.47
N HIS A 356 2.26 4.57 -25.90
CA HIS A 356 2.53 4.56 -24.46
C HIS A 356 3.44 5.72 -24.04
N ASP A 357 3.40 6.08 -22.77
CA ASP A 357 4.30 7.07 -22.17
C ASP A 357 5.27 6.38 -21.18
N PRO A 358 6.60 6.59 -21.25
CA PRO A 358 7.55 6.11 -20.24
C PRO A 358 7.28 6.65 -18.81
N ASN A 359 6.38 7.62 -18.65
CA ASN A 359 5.89 8.11 -17.38
C ASN A 359 4.63 7.38 -16.85
N GLU A 360 4.05 6.41 -17.57
CA GLU A 360 2.99 5.55 -17.03
C GLU A 360 3.48 4.78 -15.78
N LEU A 361 2.58 4.51 -14.83
CA LEU A 361 2.90 3.91 -13.53
C LEU A 361 3.71 2.60 -13.63
N CYS A 362 3.41 1.77 -14.63
CA CYS A 362 4.11 0.52 -14.92
C CYS A 362 5.64 0.72 -14.96
N PHE A 363 6.09 1.81 -15.57
CA PHE A 363 7.50 2.09 -15.84
C PHE A 363 8.24 2.77 -14.69
N LYS A 364 7.56 3.00 -13.55
CA LYS A 364 8.25 3.21 -12.25
C LYS A 364 9.07 1.99 -11.85
N CYS A 365 8.62 0.78 -12.21
CA CYS A 365 9.24 -0.49 -11.83
C CYS A 365 9.73 -1.34 -13.01
N HIS A 366 8.96 -1.39 -14.11
CA HIS A 366 9.29 -2.17 -15.30
C HIS A 366 10.11 -1.34 -16.29
N ARG A 367 11.13 -1.92 -16.90
CA ARG A 367 11.99 -1.19 -17.83
C ARG A 367 11.28 -0.94 -19.17
N TRP A 368 10.91 0.32 -19.43
CA TRP A 368 10.29 0.81 -20.67
C TRP A 368 10.85 0.15 -21.95
N GLN A 369 12.18 0.13 -22.10
CA GLN A 369 12.85 -0.44 -23.27
C GLN A 369 12.47 -1.91 -23.52
N THR A 370 12.33 -2.70 -22.45
CA THR A 370 12.08 -4.14 -22.50
C THR A 370 10.64 -4.51 -22.87
N TYR A 371 9.68 -3.60 -22.66
CA TYR A 371 8.25 -3.89 -22.88
C TYR A 371 7.64 -3.14 -24.05
N VAL A 372 8.17 -1.97 -24.44
CA VAL A 372 7.59 -1.13 -25.51
C VAL A 372 8.56 -0.90 -26.68
N GLN A 373 9.87 -0.72 -26.46
CA GLN A 373 10.81 -0.38 -27.53
C GLN A 373 11.49 -1.61 -28.16
N LYS A 374 10.86 -2.13 -29.22
CA LYS A 374 11.28 -3.28 -30.04
C LYS A 374 12.77 -3.36 -30.39
N GLU A 375 13.41 -2.21 -30.62
CA GLU A 375 14.78 -2.09 -31.12
C GLU A 375 15.82 -1.85 -30.01
N ALA A 376 15.37 -1.65 -28.76
CA ALA A 376 16.21 -1.17 -27.66
C ALA A 376 16.69 -2.27 -26.69
N ASP A 377 16.21 -3.52 -26.82
CA ASP A 377 16.48 -4.55 -25.81
C ASP A 377 16.36 -6.00 -26.35
N PRO A 378 17.24 -6.94 -25.96
CA PRO A 378 17.11 -8.35 -26.33
C PRO A 378 15.81 -9.00 -25.84
N SER A 379 15.18 -9.84 -26.67
CA SER A 379 13.99 -10.63 -26.29
C SER A 379 14.20 -11.49 -25.05
N THR A 380 15.45 -11.89 -24.76
CA THR A 380 15.82 -12.66 -23.57
C THR A 380 15.54 -11.94 -22.25
N ASN A 381 15.36 -10.62 -22.26
CA ASN A 381 14.96 -9.82 -21.10
C ASN A 381 13.47 -9.93 -20.76
N THR A 382 12.71 -10.77 -21.48
CA THR A 382 11.34 -11.17 -21.13
C THR A 382 11.13 -12.69 -21.25
N GLY A 383 10.17 -13.21 -20.50
CA GLY A 383 9.65 -14.59 -20.62
C GLY A 383 8.49 -14.74 -21.61
N PHE A 384 8.11 -13.68 -22.32
CA PHE A 384 7.10 -13.64 -23.38
C PHE A 384 7.77 -13.13 -24.66
N ARG A 385 8.22 -14.08 -25.47
CA ARG A 385 8.98 -13.91 -26.72
C ARG A 385 8.67 -15.08 -27.64
N ASP A 386 8.98 -14.97 -28.93
CA ASP A 386 9.07 -16.12 -29.85
C ASP A 386 10.47 -16.16 -30.45
N GLY A 387 11.35 -16.96 -29.85
CA GLY A 387 12.78 -16.98 -30.15
C GLY A 387 13.43 -15.59 -30.05
N GLY A 388 13.76 -15.02 -31.21
CA GLY A 388 14.35 -13.68 -31.33
C GLY A 388 13.37 -12.52 -31.08
N ASP A 389 12.07 -12.73 -31.24
CA ASP A 389 11.08 -11.65 -31.22
C ASP A 389 10.52 -11.40 -29.82
N ASN A 390 10.62 -10.17 -29.32
CA ASN A 390 9.99 -9.75 -28.07
C ASN A 390 8.48 -9.55 -28.29
N LEU A 391 7.65 -10.39 -27.65
CA LEU A 391 6.21 -10.35 -27.86
C LEU A 391 5.51 -9.24 -27.08
N HIS A 392 6.12 -8.66 -26.04
CA HIS A 392 5.57 -7.43 -25.45
C HIS A 392 5.67 -6.28 -26.45
N THR A 393 6.86 -6.01 -27.00
CA THR A 393 7.04 -4.90 -27.94
C THR A 393 6.19 -5.06 -29.21
N LYS A 394 5.86 -6.30 -29.59
CA LYS A 394 4.87 -6.57 -30.65
C LYS A 394 3.47 -6.08 -30.29
N HIS A 395 2.93 -6.45 -29.12
CA HIS A 395 1.58 -6.04 -28.72
C HIS A 395 1.48 -4.55 -28.30
N MET A 396 2.56 -3.99 -27.75
CA MET A 396 2.61 -2.62 -27.21
C MET A 396 3.11 -1.57 -28.22
N GLY A 397 3.82 -1.97 -29.29
CA GLY A 397 4.57 -1.04 -30.15
C GLY A 397 4.51 -1.29 -31.66
N ASP A 398 4.19 -2.50 -32.14
CA ASP A 398 4.07 -2.77 -33.59
C ASP A 398 2.69 -2.44 -34.17
N PHE A 399 1.69 -2.18 -33.32
CA PHE A 399 0.32 -1.88 -33.73
C PHE A 399 -0.11 -0.49 -33.23
N ALA A 400 -0.94 0.20 -34.01
CA ALA A 400 -1.63 1.41 -33.58
C ALA A 400 -3.12 1.10 -33.37
N PRO A 401 -3.74 1.44 -32.23
CA PRO A 401 -3.20 2.22 -31.10
C PRO A 401 -2.26 1.45 -30.15
N GLY A 402 -2.16 0.12 -30.31
CA GLY A 402 -1.41 -0.75 -29.41
C GLY A 402 -2.27 -1.25 -28.23
N ALA A 403 -1.91 -2.39 -27.67
CA ALA A 403 -2.60 -2.96 -26.51
C ALA A 403 -2.10 -2.33 -25.20
N THR A 404 -2.95 -2.22 -24.18
CA THR A 404 -2.50 -1.75 -22.86
C THR A 404 -2.00 -2.90 -21.97
N CYS A 405 -1.12 -2.60 -21.01
CA CYS A 405 -0.77 -3.54 -19.93
C CYS A 405 -2.04 -4.07 -19.24
N TYR A 406 -3.04 -3.20 -19.04
CA TYR A 406 -4.33 -3.52 -18.43
C TYR A 406 -5.24 -4.38 -19.32
N THR A 407 -5.00 -4.43 -20.64
CA THR A 407 -5.77 -5.32 -21.53
C THR A 407 -5.50 -6.78 -21.21
N CYS A 408 -4.26 -7.12 -20.84
CA CYS A 408 -3.83 -8.49 -20.54
C CYS A 408 -3.72 -8.80 -19.04
N HIS A 409 -3.23 -7.86 -18.23
CA HIS A 409 -2.81 -8.12 -16.85
C HIS A 409 -3.73 -7.49 -15.78
N ASP A 410 -3.84 -8.18 -14.65
CA ASP A 410 -4.38 -7.68 -13.38
C ASP A 410 -3.32 -6.84 -12.65
N VAL A 411 -3.67 -5.68 -12.09
CA VAL A 411 -2.70 -4.79 -11.42
C VAL A 411 -2.38 -5.22 -9.98
N HIS A 412 -3.18 -6.10 -9.36
CA HIS A 412 -2.94 -6.56 -8.00
C HIS A 412 -2.44 -8.01 -7.97
N GLY A 413 -3.27 -8.96 -8.40
CA GLY A 413 -2.96 -10.38 -8.28
C GLY A 413 -4.13 -11.30 -8.55
N THR A 414 -3.82 -12.48 -9.10
CA THR A 414 -4.81 -13.41 -9.64
C THR A 414 -4.39 -14.87 -9.43
N ASN A 415 -5.36 -15.77 -9.37
CA ASN A 415 -5.12 -17.21 -9.36
C ASN A 415 -4.76 -17.79 -10.73
N LYS A 416 -4.16 -16.95 -11.60
CA LYS A 416 -3.64 -17.26 -12.93
C LYS A 416 -2.17 -16.84 -13.02
N GLN A 417 -1.43 -17.50 -13.90
CA GLN A 417 0.00 -17.20 -14.09
C GLN A 417 0.18 -15.84 -14.79
N HIS A 418 1.35 -15.23 -14.60
CA HIS A 418 1.78 -14.03 -15.32
C HIS A 418 0.82 -12.82 -15.22
N LEU A 419 0.06 -12.73 -14.13
CA LEU A 419 -1.01 -11.74 -13.89
C LEU A 419 -2.16 -11.76 -14.92
N ILE A 420 -2.24 -12.78 -15.79
CA ILE A 420 -3.16 -12.74 -16.94
C ILE A 420 -4.62 -12.79 -16.47
N ASN A 421 -5.33 -11.71 -16.78
CA ASN A 421 -6.74 -11.48 -16.52
C ASN A 421 -7.27 -10.51 -17.58
N PHE A 422 -7.47 -11.02 -18.81
CA PHE A 422 -7.87 -10.23 -19.97
C PHE A 422 -9.12 -9.38 -19.71
N ASN A 423 -9.10 -8.13 -20.20
CA ASN A 423 -10.27 -7.26 -20.27
C ASN A 423 -11.16 -7.69 -21.44
N LEU A 424 -12.36 -8.19 -21.14
CA LEU A 424 -13.29 -8.76 -22.12
C LEU A 424 -14.06 -7.71 -22.94
N ASP A 425 -13.91 -6.41 -22.65
CA ASP A 425 -14.37 -5.34 -23.56
C ASP A 425 -13.53 -5.26 -24.84
N TYR A 426 -12.29 -5.77 -24.78
CA TYR A 426 -11.29 -5.71 -25.85
C TYR A 426 -10.83 -7.10 -26.34
N VAL A 427 -10.92 -8.13 -25.49
CA VAL A 427 -10.45 -9.50 -25.77
C VAL A 427 -11.61 -10.50 -25.75
N THR A 428 -11.97 -11.05 -26.91
CA THR A 428 -12.90 -12.19 -26.97
C THR A 428 -12.15 -13.49 -26.70
N SER A 429 -12.72 -14.38 -25.89
CA SER A 429 -12.11 -15.67 -25.53
C SER A 429 -13.16 -16.77 -25.31
N PRO A 430 -12.96 -18.03 -25.78
CA PRO A 430 -14.03 -19.04 -25.88
C PRO A 430 -14.73 -19.43 -24.56
N ALA A 431 -14.07 -19.23 -23.41
CA ALA A 431 -14.67 -19.40 -22.09
C ALA A 431 -14.21 -18.29 -21.11
N GLY A 432 -14.03 -17.08 -21.64
CA GLY A 432 -13.50 -15.95 -20.88
C GLY A 432 -12.00 -16.06 -20.58
N SER A 433 -11.49 -15.07 -19.82
CA SER A 433 -10.06 -14.77 -19.68
C SER A 433 -9.18 -15.93 -19.16
N GLN A 434 -9.82 -16.97 -18.60
CA GLN A 434 -9.16 -18.15 -18.02
C GLN A 434 -8.80 -19.24 -19.04
N ALA A 435 -9.40 -19.21 -20.23
CA ALA A 435 -9.19 -20.19 -21.31
C ALA A 435 -8.39 -19.62 -22.49
N GLY A 436 -8.24 -18.29 -22.56
CA GLY A 436 -7.54 -17.62 -23.67
C GLY A 436 -6.01 -17.74 -23.65
N TYR A 437 -5.42 -18.26 -22.58
CA TYR A 437 -3.96 -18.39 -22.45
C TYR A 437 -3.57 -19.67 -21.71
N ALA A 438 -2.57 -20.38 -22.23
CA ALA A 438 -1.90 -21.50 -21.58
C ALA A 438 -0.38 -21.26 -21.49
N HIS A 439 0.20 -21.48 -20.30
CA HIS A 439 1.65 -21.42 -20.09
C HIS A 439 2.31 -22.77 -20.39
N ALA A 440 3.49 -22.75 -21.00
CA ALA A 440 4.35 -23.93 -21.16
C ALA A 440 5.79 -23.61 -20.72
N ALA A 441 6.56 -24.61 -20.26
CA ALA A 441 7.92 -24.41 -19.71
C ALA A 441 8.80 -23.50 -20.60
N ASN A 442 8.82 -23.79 -21.90
CA ASN A 442 9.60 -23.08 -22.91
C ASN A 442 8.73 -22.17 -23.80
N GLY A 443 7.58 -21.68 -23.32
CA GLY A 443 6.64 -20.95 -24.20
C GLY A 443 5.23 -20.75 -23.64
N GLY A 444 4.26 -20.90 -24.52
CA GLY A 444 2.83 -20.87 -24.23
C GLY A 444 1.99 -20.84 -25.50
N SER A 445 0.67 -20.73 -25.36
CA SER A 445 -0.26 -20.53 -26.47
C SER A 445 -1.45 -19.65 -26.10
N CYS A 446 -2.02 -18.99 -27.10
CA CYS A 446 -3.20 -18.13 -26.96
C CYS A 446 -4.38 -18.65 -27.79
N VAL A 447 -5.60 -18.55 -27.24
CA VAL A 447 -6.88 -18.89 -27.91
C VAL A 447 -7.86 -17.74 -27.71
N VAL A 448 -7.67 -16.65 -28.45
CA VAL A 448 -8.36 -15.35 -28.26
C VAL A 448 -8.58 -14.63 -29.58
N THR A 449 -9.55 -13.73 -29.63
CA THR A 449 -9.56 -12.65 -30.62
C THR A 449 -9.22 -11.35 -29.91
N CYS A 450 -8.09 -10.74 -30.28
CA CYS A 450 -7.63 -9.45 -29.79
C CYS A 450 -7.57 -8.49 -30.98
N HIS A 451 -8.15 -7.29 -30.89
CA HIS A 451 -8.13 -6.29 -31.99
C HIS A 451 -8.66 -6.80 -33.35
N GLY A 452 -9.54 -7.81 -33.32
CA GLY A 452 -10.05 -8.50 -34.52
C GLY A 452 -9.17 -9.66 -35.02
N GLU A 453 -7.91 -9.73 -34.60
CA GLU A 453 -6.98 -10.80 -34.96
C GLU A 453 -7.22 -12.07 -34.13
N PHE A 454 -7.65 -13.14 -34.80
CA PHE A 454 -7.95 -14.42 -34.15
C PHE A 454 -6.69 -15.27 -33.98
N HIS A 455 -6.28 -15.42 -32.73
CA HIS A 455 -5.19 -16.29 -32.32
C HIS A 455 -5.75 -17.71 -32.13
N ASP A 456 -5.78 -18.50 -33.20
CA ASP A 456 -6.28 -19.88 -33.15
C ASP A 456 -5.21 -20.86 -32.62
N GLY A 457 -5.04 -20.90 -31.31
CA GLY A 457 -4.05 -21.76 -30.66
C GLY A 457 -2.59 -21.34 -30.90
N LEU A 458 -2.34 -20.10 -31.36
CA LEU A 458 -1.02 -19.60 -31.70
C LEU A 458 -0.03 -19.79 -30.55
N THR A 459 1.03 -20.57 -30.82
CA THR A 459 2.11 -20.90 -29.89
C THR A 459 3.26 -19.91 -29.99
N TYR A 460 4.00 -19.72 -28.89
CA TYR A 460 5.29 -19.01 -28.88
C TYR A 460 6.36 -19.80 -28.11
N SER A 461 7.64 -19.53 -28.40
CA SER A 461 8.80 -20.28 -27.90
C SER A 461 9.88 -19.39 -27.23
N ARG A 462 10.55 -19.90 -26.19
CA ARG A 462 11.57 -19.18 -25.41
C ARG A 462 13.00 -19.56 -25.80
#